data_AF-A0A834ZQ13-F1
#
_entry.id   AF-A0A834ZQ13-F1
#
_cell.length_a   1.000
_cell.length_b   1.000
_cell.length_c   1.000
_cell.angle_alpha   90.00
_cell.angle_beta   90.00
_cell.angle_gamma   90.00
#
_symmetry.space_group_name_H-M   'P 1'
#
loop_
_entity.id
_entity.type
_entity.pdbx_description
1 polymer ?
#
loop_
_entity_poly.entity_id
_entity_poly.type
_entity_poly.pdbx_seq_one_letter_code
_entity_poly.pdbx_strand_id
1 'polypeptide(L)'
;MVVQEKIGQFQGLDFWKFPTGIANEGEDICMAAIREVKEETGIDTEFVEVLAFRSEALSFVNLFVCLTYRHSHKKLFEKSELFFLCMLRPLSFDIQKQELEIEAVQWMQYDEYVAQTFVQKDELLNYVMKICLAKENKDYAGFSPVSITSSFSNEKSHLYFNSRDLNKLLSSGTQP
;
A
#
# COMPACT_ATOMS: atom_id res chain seq x y z
N MET A 1 -5.41 5.11 9.58
CA MET A 1 -4.39 6.13 9.91
C MET A 1 -4.08 6.92 8.66
N VAL A 2 -3.93 8.23 8.81
CA VAL A 2 -3.70 9.18 7.71
C VAL A 2 -2.67 10.23 8.13
N VAL A 3 -2.05 10.85 7.14
CA VAL A 3 -0.99 11.86 7.29
C VAL A 3 -1.30 13.09 6.44
N GLN A 4 -0.74 14.22 6.84
CA GLN A 4 -0.64 15.43 6.04
C GLN A 4 0.82 15.73 5.73
N GLU A 5 1.11 16.08 4.48
CA GLU A 5 2.45 16.46 4.06
C GLU A 5 2.78 17.89 4.47
N LYS A 6 3.93 18.06 5.11
CA LYS A 6 4.59 19.34 5.32
C LYS A 6 5.40 19.77 4.09
N ILE A 7 5.96 18.81 3.37
CA ILE A 7 6.72 19.01 2.13
C ILE A 7 6.20 17.99 1.12
N GLY A 8 5.71 18.44 -0.03
CA GLY A 8 5.16 17.54 -1.04
C GLY A 8 4.13 18.21 -1.93
N GLN A 9 3.44 17.39 -2.73
CA GLN A 9 2.42 17.86 -3.66
C GLN A 9 1.20 18.43 -2.94
N PHE A 10 0.91 17.93 -1.73
CA PHE A 10 -0.28 18.30 -0.97
C PHE A 10 0.01 19.29 0.17
N GLN A 11 1.20 19.89 0.19
CA GLN A 11 1.59 20.87 1.20
C GLN A 11 0.59 22.04 1.26
N GLY A 12 0.03 22.26 2.45
CA GLY A 12 -0.90 23.37 2.71
C GLY A 12 -2.30 23.20 2.12
N LEU A 13 -2.63 22.05 1.54
CA LEU A 13 -3.97 21.75 0.99
C LEU A 13 -4.95 21.18 2.04
N ASP A 14 -4.51 21.04 3.30
CA ASP A 14 -5.27 20.41 4.39
C ASP A 14 -5.81 19.02 4.01
N PHE A 15 -5.09 18.33 3.13
CA PHE A 15 -5.52 17.06 2.57
C PHE A 15 -4.90 15.89 3.31
N TRP A 16 -5.75 15.05 3.91
CA TRP A 16 -5.34 13.84 4.59
C TRP A 16 -5.25 12.69 3.61
N LYS A 17 -4.07 12.08 3.53
CA LYS A 17 -3.81 10.89 2.71
C LYS A 17 -3.33 9.73 3.56
N PHE A 18 -3.29 8.54 2.98
CA PHE A 18 -2.55 7.45 3.62
C PHE A 18 -1.03 7.69 3.52
N PRO A 19 -0.21 7.11 4.43
CA PRO A 19 1.25 7.14 4.33
C PRO A 19 1.76 6.65 2.99
N THR A 20 2.79 7.23 2.35
CA THR A 20 3.18 6.85 0.97
C THR A 20 4.68 6.90 0.74
N GLY A 21 5.27 5.98 -0.03
CA GLY A 21 6.68 6.13 -0.38
C GLY A 21 7.20 5.25 -1.51
N ILE A 22 8.52 5.10 -1.58
CA ILE A 22 9.21 4.45 -2.69
C ILE A 22 9.90 3.20 -2.18
N ALA A 23 9.66 2.07 -2.84
CA ALA A 23 10.42 0.86 -2.54
C ALA A 23 11.85 1.04 -3.08
N ASN A 24 12.82 0.77 -2.21
CA ASN A 24 14.23 0.81 -2.60
C ASN A 24 14.56 -0.33 -3.57
N GLU A 25 15.65 -0.19 -4.33
CA GLU A 25 16.11 -1.25 -5.22
C GLU A 25 16.42 -2.52 -4.42
N GLY A 26 15.76 -3.63 -4.80
CA GLY A 26 15.87 -4.91 -4.12
C GLY A 26 15.02 -5.05 -2.85
N GLU A 27 14.22 -4.04 -2.49
CA GLU A 27 13.33 -4.08 -1.33
C GLU A 27 12.01 -4.79 -1.67
N ASP A 28 11.58 -5.70 -0.79
CA ASP A 28 10.27 -6.35 -0.88
C ASP A 28 9.14 -5.34 -0.67
N ILE A 29 8.04 -5.50 -1.42
CA ILE A 29 6.84 -4.66 -1.28
C ILE A 29 6.33 -4.69 0.17
N CYS A 30 6.17 -5.85 0.79
CA CYS A 30 5.70 -5.92 2.17
C CYS A 30 6.61 -5.15 3.16
N MET A 31 7.93 -5.21 2.96
CA MET A 31 8.91 -4.57 3.83
C MET A 31 8.91 -3.06 3.65
N ALA A 32 8.86 -2.59 2.41
CA ALA A 32 8.79 -1.16 2.14
C ALA A 32 7.53 -0.55 2.76
N ALA A 33 6.37 -1.22 2.69
CA ALA A 33 5.11 -0.67 3.23
C ALA A 33 5.18 -0.50 4.75
N ILE A 34 5.77 -1.49 5.44
CA ILE A 34 6.00 -1.42 6.89
C ILE A 34 6.97 -0.28 7.22
N ARG A 35 8.07 -0.16 6.47
CA ARG A 35 9.08 0.89 6.65
C ARG A 35 8.48 2.28 6.49
N GLU A 36 7.76 2.54 5.40
CA GLU A 36 7.18 3.87 5.12
C GLU A 36 6.21 4.30 6.23
N VAL A 37 5.34 3.39 6.70
CA VAL A 37 4.46 3.71 7.82
C VAL A 37 5.25 4.01 9.09
N LYS A 38 6.29 3.24 9.38
CA LYS A 38 7.13 3.46 10.55
C LYS A 38 7.88 4.79 10.48
N GLU A 39 8.42 5.12 9.31
CA GLU A 39 9.17 6.36 9.06
C GLU A 39 8.27 7.59 9.23
N GLU A 40 7.11 7.61 8.58
CA GLU A 40 6.23 8.79 8.65
C GLU A 40 5.51 8.96 9.99
N THR A 41 5.11 7.86 10.63
CA THR A 41 4.14 7.87 11.75
C THR A 41 4.64 7.30 13.07
N GLY A 42 5.78 6.60 13.06
CA GLY A 42 6.31 5.89 14.23
C GLY A 42 5.57 4.60 14.59
N ILE A 43 4.49 4.26 13.89
CA ILE A 43 3.66 3.09 14.21
C ILE A 43 4.31 1.80 13.71
N ASP A 44 4.40 0.81 14.59
CA ASP A 44 4.80 -0.54 14.22
C ASP A 44 3.61 -1.25 13.59
N THR A 45 3.85 -1.90 12.45
CA THR A 45 2.81 -2.61 11.71
C THR A 45 3.29 -3.97 11.26
N GLU A 46 2.34 -4.83 10.95
CA GLU A 46 2.58 -6.05 10.19
C GLU A 46 1.86 -5.98 8.84
N PHE A 47 2.45 -6.63 7.84
CA PHE A 47 1.86 -6.72 6.51
C PHE A 47 0.77 -7.79 6.45
N VAL A 48 -0.39 -7.44 5.87
CA VAL A 48 -1.51 -8.36 5.70
C VAL A 48 -1.60 -8.85 4.26
N GLU A 49 -1.84 -7.93 3.31
CA GLU A 49 -2.02 -8.27 1.90
C GLU A 49 -1.91 -7.04 1.00
N VAL A 50 -1.63 -7.26 -0.28
CA VAL A 50 -1.84 -6.25 -1.33
C VAL A 50 -3.31 -6.27 -1.73
N LEU A 51 -4.01 -5.14 -1.61
CA LEU A 51 -5.41 -5.02 -1.99
C LEU A 51 -5.57 -4.75 -3.49
N ALA A 52 -4.73 -3.90 -4.07
CA ALA A 52 -4.77 -3.57 -5.49
C ALA A 52 -3.41 -3.06 -5.95
N PHE A 53 -3.20 -3.05 -7.27
CA PHE A 53 -2.09 -2.33 -7.87
C PHE A 53 -2.54 -1.56 -9.11
N ARG A 54 -1.85 -0.47 -9.41
CA ARG A 54 -2.06 0.36 -10.60
C ARG A 54 -0.74 0.53 -11.33
N SER A 55 -0.79 0.52 -12.66
CA SER A 55 0.33 0.91 -13.50
C SER A 55 0.03 2.29 -14.09
N GLU A 56 1.00 3.19 -14.04
CA GLU A 56 0.97 4.46 -14.75
C GLU A 56 2.18 4.61 -15.67
N ALA A 57 1.92 5.12 -16.88
CA ALA A 57 2.94 5.71 -17.72
C ALA A 57 2.94 7.23 -17.47
N LEU A 58 3.74 7.67 -16.50
CA LEU A 58 4.07 9.08 -16.19
C LEU A 58 2.93 10.05 -15.79
N SER A 59 3.06 10.50 -14.53
CA SER A 59 3.00 11.90 -14.04
C SER A 59 1.75 12.41 -13.28
N PHE A 60 2.00 12.73 -12.01
CA PHE A 60 1.42 13.80 -11.16
C PHE A 60 0.30 13.50 -10.15
N VAL A 61 0.02 12.26 -9.73
CA VAL A 61 -0.82 12.05 -8.54
C VAL A 61 -0.31 10.86 -7.70
N ASN A 62 0.54 11.14 -6.72
CA ASN A 62 0.99 10.14 -5.75
C ASN A 62 0.13 10.20 -4.49
N LEU A 63 -0.96 9.43 -4.50
CA LEU A 63 -1.88 9.31 -3.39
C LEU A 63 -1.92 7.85 -2.94
N PHE A 64 -2.23 7.55 -1.68
CA PHE A 64 -2.39 6.22 -1.02
C PHE A 64 -1.13 5.50 -0.57
N VAL A 65 -1.24 4.59 0.43
CA VAL A 65 -0.18 3.64 0.82
C VAL A 65 0.26 2.91 -0.41
N CYS A 66 1.29 3.47 -1.00
CA CYS A 66 1.78 3.22 -2.32
C CYS A 66 3.25 3.01 -2.14
N LEU A 67 3.67 1.84 -2.57
CA LEU A 67 5.06 1.59 -2.86
C LEU A 67 5.22 1.79 -4.33
N THR A 68 6.10 2.71 -4.70
CA THR A 68 6.55 2.80 -6.07
C THR A 68 7.73 1.86 -6.26
N TYR A 69 7.58 0.85 -7.13
CA TYR A 69 8.72 0.04 -7.56
C TYR A 69 9.27 0.60 -8.87
N ARG A 70 10.50 1.11 -8.84
CA ARG A 70 11.22 1.57 -10.04
C ARG A 70 12.21 0.50 -10.48
N HIS A 71 11.93 -0.14 -11.62
CA HIS A 71 12.89 -1.05 -12.24
C HIS A 71 14.04 -0.25 -12.90
N SER A 72 15.28 -0.46 -12.46
CA SER A 72 16.47 0.22 -12.98
C SER A 72 17.28 -0.68 -13.92
N HIS A 73 16.90 -0.70 -15.20
CA HIS A 73 17.86 -1.00 -16.27
C HIS A 73 18.08 0.24 -17.14
N LYS A 74 19.34 0.66 -17.21
CA LYS A 74 19.86 1.76 -18.02
C LYS A 74 19.55 1.54 -19.51
N LYS A 75 18.65 2.35 -20.08
CA LYS A 75 18.69 2.97 -21.42
C LYS A 75 17.28 3.45 -21.82
N LEU A 76 17.09 4.78 -21.87
CA LEU A 76 16.20 5.51 -22.79
C LEU A 76 14.79 4.91 -23.11
N PHE A 77 14.02 4.45 -22.13
CA PHE A 77 12.60 4.13 -22.30
C PHE A 77 11.80 4.78 -21.16
N GLU A 78 10.70 5.44 -21.50
CA GLU A 78 9.70 6.01 -20.59
C GLU A 78 9.33 4.96 -19.53
N LYS A 79 9.67 5.21 -18.27
CA LYS A 79 9.50 4.22 -17.20
C LYS A 79 8.05 4.25 -16.69
N SER A 80 7.42 3.08 -16.64
CA SER A 80 6.14 2.89 -15.95
C SER A 80 6.36 2.82 -14.43
N GLU A 81 5.48 3.45 -13.66
CA GLU A 81 5.44 3.38 -12.21
C GLU A 81 4.33 2.41 -11.80
N LEU A 82 4.62 1.54 -10.84
CA LEU A 82 3.65 0.64 -10.23
C LEU A 82 3.32 1.15 -8.84
N PHE A 83 2.04 1.18 -8.51
CA PHE A 83 1.50 1.57 -7.21
C PHE A 83 0.83 0.38 -6.57
N PHE A 84 1.15 0.07 -5.32
CA PHE A 84 0.57 -1.06 -4.58
C PHE A 84 -0.19 -0.56 -3.36
N LEU A 85 -1.51 -0.72 -3.34
CA LEU A 85 -2.34 -0.48 -2.16
C LEU A 85 -2.15 -1.65 -1.18
N CYS A 86 -1.50 -1.39 -0.06
CA CYS A 86 -1.18 -2.41 0.94
C CYS A 86 -2.07 -2.26 2.18
N MET A 87 -2.57 -3.39 2.69
CA MET A 87 -3.22 -3.45 4.00
C MET A 87 -2.21 -3.87 5.06
N LEU A 88 -2.15 -3.08 6.12
CA LEU A 88 -1.28 -3.30 7.27
C LEU A 88 -2.13 -3.39 8.55
N ARG A 89 -1.71 -4.19 9.51
CA ARG A 89 -2.30 -4.23 10.85
C ARG A 89 -1.38 -3.50 11.82
N PRO A 90 -1.86 -2.47 12.55
CA PRO A 90 -1.05 -1.82 13.57
C PRO A 90 -0.79 -2.74 14.75
N LEU A 91 0.45 -2.71 15.25
CA LEU A 91 0.91 -3.39 16.45
C LEU A 91 1.07 -2.40 17.63
N SER A 92 1.17 -1.11 17.32
CA SER A 92 1.17 0.00 18.28
C SER A 92 0.24 1.13 17.83
N PHE A 93 -0.08 2.04 18.74
CA PHE A 93 -0.98 3.17 18.48
C PHE A 93 -0.38 4.53 18.87
N ASP A 94 0.81 4.52 19.47
CA ASP A 94 1.53 5.71 19.90
C ASP A 94 2.19 6.39 18.69
N ILE A 95 1.57 7.46 18.22
CA ILE A 95 2.03 8.21 17.05
C ILE A 95 3.29 9.00 17.39
N GLN A 96 4.31 8.88 16.54
CA GLN A 96 5.51 9.70 16.54
C GLN A 96 5.78 10.17 15.11
N LYS A 97 5.27 11.35 14.75
CA LYS A 97 5.39 11.88 13.39
C LYS A 97 6.83 12.23 13.03
N GLN A 98 7.20 12.02 11.78
CA GLN A 98 8.45 12.55 11.23
C GLN A 98 8.36 14.06 10.99
N GLU A 99 9.22 14.85 11.63
CA GLU A 99 9.16 16.33 11.55
C GLU A 99 9.63 16.94 10.22
N LEU A 100 10.34 16.16 9.40
CA LEU A 100 10.90 16.63 8.12
C LEU A 100 9.82 16.76 7.05
N GLU A 101 8.99 15.73 6.88
CA GLU A 101 8.06 15.63 5.74
C GLU A 101 6.60 15.64 6.16
N ILE A 102 6.29 15.33 7.43
CA ILE A 102 4.91 15.13 7.90
C ILE A 102 4.48 16.26 8.84
N GLU A 103 3.42 16.94 8.45
CA GLU A 103 2.82 18.02 9.23
C GLU A 103 2.05 17.45 10.40
N ALA A 104 1.18 16.48 10.13
CA ALA A 104 0.31 15.86 11.12
C ALA A 104 0.01 14.39 10.78
N VAL A 105 -0.28 13.59 11.80
CA VAL A 105 -0.67 12.19 11.71
C VAL A 105 -1.86 11.96 12.63
N GLN A 106 -2.89 11.25 12.16
CA GLN A 106 -4.01 10.89 13.02
C GLN A 106 -4.73 9.61 12.62
N TRP A 107 -5.48 9.08 13.59
CA TRP A 107 -6.49 8.05 13.37
C TRP A 107 -7.81 8.71 12.97
N MET A 108 -8.02 8.88 11.67
CA MET A 108 -9.25 9.43 11.12
C MET A 108 -10.32 8.36 10.92
N GLN A 109 -11.58 8.71 11.18
CA GLN A 109 -12.72 7.83 10.92
C GLN A 109 -12.97 7.70 9.41
N TYR A 110 -13.48 6.54 8.99
CA TYR A 110 -13.74 6.28 7.56
C TYR A 110 -14.66 7.34 6.94
N ASP A 111 -15.78 7.64 7.59
CA ASP A 111 -16.78 8.60 7.09
C ASP A 111 -16.21 10.02 6.97
N GLU A 112 -15.31 10.39 7.88
CA GLU A 112 -14.60 11.67 7.84
C GLU A 112 -13.61 11.73 6.67
N TYR A 113 -12.88 10.64 6.44
CA TYR A 113 -11.92 10.56 5.32
C TYR A 113 -12.62 10.68 3.97
N VAL A 114 -13.70 9.91 3.75
CA VAL A 114 -14.44 9.94 2.47
C VAL A 114 -15.22 11.24 2.26
N ALA A 115 -15.46 12.02 3.31
CA ALA A 115 -16.08 13.34 3.21
C ALA A 115 -15.12 14.42 2.66
N GLN A 116 -13.81 14.16 2.61
CA GLN A 116 -12.85 15.11 2.03
C GLN A 116 -13.17 15.37 0.55
N THR A 117 -13.24 16.66 0.17
CA THR A 117 -13.58 17.08 -1.20
C THR A 117 -12.68 16.46 -2.27
N PHE A 118 -11.39 16.27 -1.95
CA PHE A 118 -10.43 15.66 -2.86
C PHE A 118 -10.78 14.17 -3.12
N VAL A 119 -11.11 13.42 -2.06
CA VAL A 119 -11.52 12.00 -2.10
C VAL A 119 -12.73 11.78 -3.00
N GLN A 120 -13.72 12.67 -2.92
CA GLN A 120 -14.95 12.54 -3.69
C GLN A 120 -14.77 12.80 -5.19
N LYS A 121 -13.83 13.67 -5.57
CA LYS A 121 -13.63 14.11 -6.96
C LYS A 121 -12.70 13.21 -7.76
N ASP A 122 -11.77 12.52 -7.10
CA ASP A 122 -10.79 11.68 -7.77
C ASP A 122 -11.30 10.25 -7.94
N GLU A 123 -11.19 9.72 -9.16
CA GLU A 123 -11.73 8.40 -9.49
C GLU A 123 -10.97 7.27 -8.77
N LEU A 124 -9.65 7.38 -8.65
CA LEU A 124 -8.82 6.39 -7.99
C LEU A 124 -9.12 6.33 -6.50
N LEU A 125 -9.25 7.49 -5.84
CA LEU A 125 -9.70 7.62 -4.44
C LEU A 125 -11.01 6.89 -4.20
N ASN A 126 -11.98 7.11 -5.09
CA ASN A 126 -13.26 6.43 -4.99
C ASN A 126 -13.14 4.90 -5.08
N TYR A 127 -12.29 4.36 -5.95
CA TYR A 127 -12.04 2.92 -6.01
C TYR A 127 -11.31 2.40 -4.78
N VAL A 128 -10.28 3.09 -4.31
CA VAL A 128 -9.53 2.72 -3.10
C VAL A 128 -10.46 2.64 -1.90
N MET A 129 -11.32 3.63 -1.70
CA MET A 129 -12.26 3.65 -0.58
C MET A 129 -13.30 2.53 -0.67
N LYS A 130 -13.81 2.23 -1.86
CA LYS A 130 -14.70 1.07 -2.09
C LYS A 130 -14.01 -0.26 -1.76
N ILE A 131 -12.74 -0.41 -2.13
CA ILE A 131 -11.94 -1.60 -1.81
C ILE A 131 -11.71 -1.72 -0.31
N CYS A 132 -11.32 -0.63 0.37
CA CYS A 132 -11.16 -0.59 1.82
C CYS A 132 -12.46 -0.98 2.54
N LEU A 133 -13.60 -0.44 2.11
CA LEU A 133 -14.90 -0.77 2.69
C LEU A 133 -15.30 -2.22 2.45
N ALA A 134 -15.12 -2.73 1.23
CA ALA A 134 -15.39 -4.13 0.91
C ALA A 134 -14.46 -5.08 1.68
N LYS A 135 -13.23 -4.66 1.96
CA LYS A 135 -12.28 -5.42 2.79
C LYS A 135 -12.71 -5.47 4.25
N GLU A 136 -13.14 -4.34 4.81
CA GLU A 136 -13.68 -4.27 6.18
C GLU A 136 -14.90 -5.18 6.34
N ASN A 137 -15.80 -5.20 5.35
CA ASN A 137 -16.97 -6.07 5.30
C ASN A 137 -16.64 -7.56 5.03
N LYS A 138 -15.36 -7.91 4.85
CA LYS A 138 -14.86 -9.26 4.51
C LYS A 138 -15.34 -9.81 3.16
N ASP A 139 -15.86 -8.94 2.29
CA ASP A 139 -16.28 -9.28 0.94
C ASP A 139 -15.10 -9.26 -0.05
N TYR A 140 -14.04 -8.51 0.27
CA TYR A 140 -12.83 -8.39 -0.52
C TYR A 140 -11.67 -9.24 0.04
N ALA A 141 -10.99 -9.96 -0.84
CA ALA A 141 -9.74 -10.67 -0.52
C ALA A 141 -8.66 -10.19 -1.49
N GLY A 142 -7.59 -9.61 -0.96
CA GLY A 142 -6.41 -9.21 -1.71
C GLY A 142 -5.45 -10.38 -1.97
N PHE A 143 -4.19 -10.03 -2.16
CA PHE A 143 -3.09 -10.94 -2.46
C PHE A 143 -2.19 -11.07 -1.23
N SER A 144 -2.26 -12.21 -0.57
CA SER A 144 -1.42 -12.52 0.60
C SER A 144 -0.03 -12.94 0.14
N PRO A 145 1.04 -12.57 0.86
CA PRO A 145 2.39 -12.99 0.54
C PRO A 145 2.65 -14.40 1.07
N VAL A 146 3.34 -15.22 0.29
CA VAL A 146 3.91 -16.50 0.75
C VAL A 146 5.37 -16.53 0.36
N SER A 147 6.23 -16.80 1.34
CA SER A 147 7.65 -17.01 1.10
C SER A 147 7.86 -18.30 0.32
N ILE A 148 8.51 -18.19 -0.83
CA ILE A 148 8.93 -19.30 -1.67
C ILE A 148 10.45 -19.30 -1.80
N THR A 149 11.03 -20.47 -1.99
CA THR A 149 12.46 -20.60 -2.31
C THR A 149 12.58 -20.89 -3.80
N SER A 150 13.32 -20.05 -4.52
CA SER A 150 13.59 -20.28 -5.94
C SER A 150 14.47 -21.52 -6.11
N SER A 151 14.03 -22.48 -6.91
CA SER A 151 14.82 -23.68 -7.26
C SER A 151 16.12 -23.35 -8.01
N PHE A 152 16.24 -22.14 -8.58
CA PHE A 152 17.37 -21.72 -9.41
C PHE A 152 18.42 -20.89 -8.67
N SER A 153 18.01 -20.10 -7.67
CA SER A 153 18.93 -19.21 -6.93
C SER A 153 19.05 -19.53 -5.44
N ASN A 154 18.20 -20.42 -4.91
CA ASN A 154 18.08 -20.70 -3.47
C ASN A 154 17.79 -19.45 -2.61
N GLU A 155 17.41 -18.35 -3.26
CA GLU A 155 16.99 -17.11 -2.63
C GLU A 155 15.50 -17.20 -2.26
N LYS A 156 15.16 -16.55 -1.14
CA LYS A 156 13.77 -16.39 -0.73
C LYS A 156 13.14 -15.25 -1.52
N SER A 157 11.95 -15.48 -2.04
CA SER A 157 11.12 -14.44 -2.66
C SER A 157 9.69 -14.56 -2.17
N HIS A 158 8.88 -13.53 -2.43
CA HIS A 158 7.48 -13.49 -2.06
C HIS A 158 6.58 -13.68 -3.28
N LEU A 159 5.71 -14.69 -3.23
CA LEU A 159 4.62 -14.84 -4.18
C LEU A 159 3.34 -14.26 -3.57
N TYR A 160 2.71 -13.34 -4.28
CA TYR A 160 1.46 -12.70 -3.86
C TYR A 160 0.29 -13.32 -4.63
N PHE A 161 -0.67 -13.92 -3.94
CA PHE A 161 -1.84 -14.55 -4.58
C PHE A 161 -3.10 -14.42 -3.72
N ASN A 162 -4.26 -14.57 -4.35
CA ASN A 162 -5.52 -14.61 -3.63
C ASN A 162 -5.64 -15.90 -2.82
N SER A 163 -5.41 -15.80 -1.51
CA SER A 163 -5.40 -16.95 -0.61
C SER A 163 -6.79 -17.59 -0.45
N ARG A 164 -7.86 -16.78 -0.52
CA ARG A 164 -9.25 -17.26 -0.47
C ARG A 164 -9.56 -18.23 -1.62
N ASP A 165 -9.12 -17.93 -2.83
CA ASP A 165 -9.40 -18.74 -4.00
C ASP A 165 -8.43 -19.92 -4.15
N LEU A 166 -7.16 -19.78 -3.74
CA LEU A 166 -6.25 -20.92 -3.69
C LEU A 166 -6.69 -21.97 -2.67
N ASN A 167 -7.14 -21.57 -1.49
CA ASN A 167 -7.63 -22.50 -0.47
C ASN A 167 -8.83 -23.31 -0.97
N LYS A 168 -9.71 -22.70 -1.78
CA LYS A 168 -10.80 -23.43 -2.44
C LYS A 168 -10.26 -24.50 -3.39
N LEU A 169 -9.27 -24.17 -4.23
CA LEU A 169 -8.65 -25.12 -5.16
C LEU A 169 -8.01 -26.30 -4.42
N LEU A 170 -7.25 -26.03 -3.35
CA LEU A 170 -6.61 -27.08 -2.54
C LEU A 170 -7.63 -27.95 -1.79
N SER A 171 -8.73 -27.37 -1.30
CA SER A 171 -9.81 -28.12 -0.66
C SER A 171 -10.64 -28.97 -1.64
N SER A 172 -10.66 -28.61 -2.94
CA SER A 172 -11.32 -29.40 -3.99
C SER A 172 -10.47 -30.55 -4.54
N GLY A 173 -9.16 -30.57 -4.27
CA GLY A 173 -8.21 -31.59 -4.73
C GLY A 173 -8.05 -32.81 -3.82
N THR A 174 -8.81 -32.88 -2.72
CA THR A 174 -8.84 -34.02 -1.80
C THR A 174 -10.20 -34.71 -1.82
N GLN A 175 -10.50 -35.41 -2.91
CA GLN A 175 -11.40 -36.56 -2.86
C GLN A 175 -10.68 -37.77 -3.47
N PRO A 176 -10.69 -38.93 -2.79
CA PRO A 176 -10.01 -40.15 -3.23
C PRO A 176 -10.61 -40.75 -4.50
#